data_AF-A0A524KPQ3-F1
#
_entry.id   AF-A0A524KPQ3-F1
#
_cell.length_a   1.000
_cell.length_b   1.000
_cell.length_c   1.000
_cell.angle_alpha   90.00
_cell.angle_beta   90.00
_cell.angle_gamma   90.00
#
_symmetry.space_group_name_H-M   'P 1'
#
loop_
_entity.id
_entity.type
_entity.pdbx_description
1 polymer ?
#
loop_
_entity_poly.entity_id
_entity_poly.type
_entity_poly.pdbx_seq_one_letter_code
_entity_poly.pdbx_strand_id
1 'polypeptide(L)' 'MMPDQSGLQGDIQAVATMENSLASSLTATSSEVAHSEYLSVEQRSEVYSILEALRADTEHHKKAIRLLAGGLGKASDA' A
#
# COMPACT_ATOMS: atom_id res chain seq x y z
N MET A 1 -31.17 0.42 8.24
CA MET A 1 -30.59 1.54 7.48
C MET A 1 -29.35 0.98 6.81
N MET A 2 -29.38 0.76 5.49
CA MET A 2 -28.24 0.23 4.76
C MET A 2 -27.15 1.31 4.70
N PRO A 3 -25.86 0.97 4.89
CA PRO A 3 -24.78 1.93 4.71
C PRO A 3 -24.78 2.44 3.27
N ASP A 4 -24.47 3.73 3.10
CA ASP A 4 -24.32 4.36 1.80
C ASP A 4 -23.13 3.72 1.06
N GLN A 5 -23.43 2.77 0.17
CA GLN A 5 -22.43 2.00 -0.57
C GLN A 5 -21.61 2.88 -1.52
N SER A 6 -22.13 4.07 -1.90
CA SER A 6 -21.42 4.98 -2.80
C SER A 6 -20.25 5.70 -2.11
N GLY A 7 -20.44 6.11 -0.85
CA GLY A 7 -19.37 6.65 -0.01
C GLY A 7 -18.27 5.61 0.26
N LEU A 8 -18.68 4.39 0.61
CA LEU A 8 -17.74 3.30 0.91
C LEU A 8 -16.90 2.89 -0.31
N GLN A 9 -17.49 2.87 -1.51
CA GLN A 9 -16.77 2.62 -2.76
C GLN A 9 -15.72 3.72 -3.03
N GLY A 10 -16.07 4.98 -2.78
CA GLY A 10 -15.15 6.12 -2.90
C GLY A 10 -13.97 6.02 -1.94
N ASP A 11 -14.23 5.65 -0.69
CA ASP A 11 -13.19 5.47 0.34
C ASP A 11 -12.22 4.34 -0.03
N ILE A 12 -12.75 3.20 -0.49
CA ILE A 12 -11.93 2.06 -0.96
C ILE A 12 -11.03 2.48 -2.12
N GLN A 13 -11.56 3.25 -3.07
CA GLN A 13 -10.77 3.74 -4.20
C GLN A 13 -9.70 4.74 -3.74
N ALA A 14 -10.00 5.61 -2.78
CA ALA A 14 -9.04 6.56 -2.23
C ALA A 14 -7.87 5.85 -1.54
N VAL A 15 -8.17 4.86 -0.68
CA VAL A 15 -7.13 4.06 -0.01
C VAL A 15 -6.32 3.24 -1.03
N ALA A 16 -6.97 2.69 -2.07
CA ALA A 16 -6.25 1.98 -3.13
C ALA A 16 -5.22 2.88 -3.85
N THR A 17 -5.60 4.13 -4.15
CA THR A 17 -4.70 5.12 -4.72
C THR A 17 -3.55 5.44 -3.77
N MET A 18 -3.82 5.63 -2.47
CA MET A 18 -2.79 5.88 -1.46
C MET A 18 -1.78 4.74 -1.36
N GLU A 19 -2.22 3.47 -1.34
CA GLU A 19 -1.33 2.31 -1.28
C GLU A 19 -0.46 2.16 -2.54
N ASN A 20 -0.98 2.54 -3.71
CA ASN A 20 -0.18 2.54 -4.95
C ASN A 20 0.88 3.65 -4.94
N SER A 21 0.53 4.84 -4.46
CA SER A 21 1.49 5.93 -4.27
C SER A 21 2.57 5.56 -3.26
N LEU A 22 2.18 4.97 -2.11
CA LEU A 22 3.11 4.51 -1.09
C LEU A 22 4.07 3.44 -1.63
N ALA A 23 3.57 2.43 -2.36
CA ALA A 23 4.42 1.42 -2.98
C ALA A 23 5.46 2.02 -3.95
N SER A 24 5.06 3.04 -4.69
CA SER A 24 5.93 3.74 -5.64
C SER A 24 7.01 4.53 -4.90
N SER A 25 6.63 5.27 -3.84
CA SER A 25 7.56 5.98 -2.97
C SER A 25 8.56 5.04 -2.29
N LEU A 26 8.10 3.92 -1.72
CA LEU A 26 8.99 2.92 -1.09
C LEU A 26 10.01 2.36 -2.09
N THR A 27 9.59 2.16 -3.35
CA THR A 27 10.49 1.69 -4.41
C THR A 27 11.53 2.77 -4.77
N ALA A 28 11.11 4.03 -4.90
CA ALA A 28 12.02 5.14 -5.17
C ALA A 28 13.02 5.34 -4.02
N THR A 29 12.56 5.34 -2.77
CA THR A 29 13.41 5.45 -1.59
C THR A 29 14.40 4.29 -1.49
N SER A 30 13.98 3.06 -1.79
CA SER A 30 14.89 1.90 -1.85
C SER A 30 16.02 2.10 -2.87
N SER A 31 15.70 2.69 -4.03
CA SER A 31 16.72 3.05 -5.02
C SER A 31 17.63 4.16 -4.50
N GLU A 32 17.11 5.22 -3.89
CA GLU A 32 17.92 6.31 -3.33
C GLU A 32 18.89 5.81 -2.24
N VAL A 33 18.42 4.96 -1.34
CA VAL A 33 19.24 4.33 -0.29
C VAL A 33 20.37 3.50 -0.89
N ALA A 34 20.12 2.82 -2.02
CA ALA A 34 21.14 2.03 -2.73
C ALA A 34 22.32 2.87 -3.20
N HIS A 35 22.04 4.11 -3.60
CA HIS A 35 23.02 5.05 -4.15
C HIS A 35 23.53 6.05 -3.11
N SER A 36 23.13 5.92 -1.85
CA SER A 36 23.57 6.82 -0.79
C SER A 36 25.00 6.50 -0.35
N GLU A 37 25.90 7.43 -0.64
CA GLU A 37 27.32 7.35 -0.27
C GLU A 37 27.57 7.67 1.21
N TYR A 38 26.60 8.30 1.90
CA TYR A 38 26.73 8.72 3.30
C TYR A 38 26.34 7.66 4.32
N LEU A 39 25.73 6.56 3.86
CA LEU A 39 25.32 5.45 4.73
C LEU A 39 26.40 4.37 4.75
N SER A 40 26.64 3.79 5.92
CA SER A 40 27.41 2.55 6.01
C SER A 40 26.62 1.37 5.42
N VAL A 41 27.29 0.23 5.24
CA VAL A 41 26.63 -1.00 4.78
C VAL A 41 25.56 -1.44 5.77
N GLU A 42 25.86 -1.35 7.07
CA GLU A 42 24.96 -1.72 8.17
C GLU A 42 23.73 -0.81 8.19
N GLN A 43 23.94 0.51 8.04
CA GLN A 43 22.85 1.48 7.99
C GLN A 43 21.95 1.27 6.76
N ARG A 44 22.54 1.00 5.58
CA ARG A 44 21.75 0.63 4.39
C ARG A 44 20.94 -0.64 4.63
N SER A 45 21.53 -1.66 5.26
CA SER A 45 20.83 -2.92 5.56
C SER A 45 19.67 -2.73 6.52
N GLU A 46 19.82 -1.88 7.55
CA GLU A 46 18.75 -1.54 8.48
C GLU A 46 17.60 -0.83 7.76
N VAL A 47 17.92 0.19 6.97
CA VAL A 47 16.91 0.92 6.18
C VAL A 47 16.21 -0.01 5.19
N TYR A 48 16.91 -0.92 4.52
CA TYR A 48 16.28 -1.90 3.64
C TYR A 48 15.32 -2.83 4.37
N SER A 49 15.66 -3.25 5.58
CA SER A 49 14.79 -4.12 6.37
C SER A 49 13.48 -3.41 6.71
N ILE A 50 13.55 -2.12 7.03
CA ILE A 50 12.36 -1.28 7.27
C ILE A 50 11.54 -1.10 5.99
N LEU A 51 12.19 -0.76 4.87
CA LEU A 51 11.51 -0.57 3.60
C LEU A 51 10.82 -1.85 3.11
N GLU A 52 11.43 -3.01 3.33
CA GLU A 52 10.85 -4.29 2.97
C GLU A 52 9.64 -4.65 3.83
N ALA A 53 9.70 -4.38 5.15
CA ALA A 53 8.55 -4.54 6.03
C ALA A 53 7.37 -3.66 5.59
N LEU A 54 7.62 -2.38 5.28
CA LEU A 54 6.59 -1.46 4.78
C LEU A 54 6.00 -1.91 3.44
N ARG A 55 6.81 -2.46 2.53
CA ARG A 55 6.33 -3.02 1.26
C ARG A 55 5.44 -4.23 1.48
N ALA A 56 5.81 -5.12 2.40
CA ALA A 56 5.00 -6.28 2.74
C ALA A 56 3.63 -5.87 3.29
N ASP A 57 3.59 -4.85 4.17
CA ASP A 57 2.35 -4.29 4.72
C ASP A 57 1.48 -3.66 3.62
N THR A 58 2.07 -2.86 2.74
CA THR A 58 1.35 -2.28 1.59
C THR A 58 0.75 -3.36 0.69
N GLU A 59 1.47 -4.45 0.41
CA GLU A 59 0.91 -5.55 -0.37
C GLU A 59 -0.19 -6.31 0.39
N HIS A 60 -0.13 -6.40 1.71
CA HIS A 60 -1.21 -6.93 2.54
C HIS A 60 -2.46 -6.04 2.46
N HIS A 61 -2.30 -4.72 2.60
CA HIS A 61 -3.39 -3.76 2.50
C HIS A 61 -4.05 -3.79 1.12
N LYS A 62 -3.27 -3.81 0.03
CA LYS A 62 -3.81 -3.94 -1.32
C LYS A 62 -4.64 -5.20 -1.50
N LYS A 63 -4.24 -6.33 -0.92
CA LYS A 63 -5.03 -7.57 -0.93
C LYS A 63 -6.35 -7.38 -0.18
N ALA A 64 -6.33 -6.77 1.00
CA ALA A 64 -7.53 -6.48 1.78
C ALA A 64 -8.49 -5.55 1.02
N ILE A 65 -7.97 -4.49 0.40
CA ILE A 65 -8.74 -3.54 -0.43
C ILE A 65 -9.43 -4.27 -1.60
N ARG A 66 -8.72 -5.17 -2.30
CA ARG A 66 -9.31 -5.97 -3.38
C ARG A 66 -10.45 -6.87 -2.88
N LEU A 67 -10.31 -7.46 -1.69
CA LEU A 67 -11.36 -8.27 -1.07
C LEU A 67 -12.58 -7.41 -0.71
N LEU A 68 -12.37 -6.21 -0.15
CA LEU A 68 -13.43 -5.26 0.17
C LEU A 68 -14.17 -4.79 -1.09
N ALA A 69 -13.44 -4.40 -2.13
CA ALA A 69 -14.01 -4.00 -3.42
C ALA A 69 -14.79 -5.14 -4.09
N GLY A 70 -14.26 -6.37 -4.06
CA GLY A 70 -14.93 -7.55 -4.60
C GLY A 70 -16.16 -8.00 -3.79
N GLY A 71 -16.15 -7.76 -2.47
CA GLY A 71 -17.31 -7.99 -1.59
C GLY A 71 -18.46 -7.02 -1.85
N LEU A 72 -18.15 -5.75 -2.11
CA LEU A 72 -19.14 -4.75 -2.53
C LEU A 72 -19.76 -5.04 -3.89
N GLY A 73 -18.97 -5.46 -4.87
CA GLY A 73 -19.48 -5.85 -6.19
C GLY A 73 -20.52 -6.98 -6.13
N LYS A 74 -20.30 -7.97 -5.26
CA LYS A 74 -21.25 -9.09 -5.07
C LYS A 74 -22.51 -8.71 -4.29
N ALA A 75 -22.45 -7.71 -3.41
CA ALA A 75 -23.60 -7.23 -2.64
C ALA A 75 -24.49 -6.25 -3.43
N SER A 76 -23.98 -5.66 -4.51
CA SER A 76 -24.73 -4.79 -5.42
C SER A 76 -25.55 -5.55 -6.48
N ASP A 77 -25.18 -6.80 -6.78
CA ASP A 77 -25.82 -7.64 -7.80
C ASP A 77 -26.90 -8.59 -7.23
N ALA A 78 -27.10 -8.60 -5.90
CA ALA A 78 -28.04 -9.47 -5.17
C ALA A 78 -29.22 -8.66 -4.62
#